data_AF-A0A8S3WHQ6-F1
#
_entry.id   AF-A0A8S3WHQ6-F1
#
_cell.length_a   1.000
_cell.length_b   1.000
_cell.length_c   1.000
_cell.angle_alpha   90.00
_cell.angle_beta   90.00
_cell.angle_gamma   90.00
#
_symmetry.space_group_name_H-M   'P 1'
#
loop_
_entity.id
_entity.type
_entity.pdbx_description
1 polymer ?
#
loop_
_entity_poly.entity_id
_entity_poly.type
_entity_poly.pdbx_seq_one_letter_code
_entity_poly.pdbx_strand_id
1 'polypeptide(L)'
;MGRISIDYQRVHVAGFSPFLQCHRCLQFGHTKLRCTADQSFCSHCASIEHDVSNCPNKDKTESAKCLNCHTHNMRFNTKLDTKHTANSNTCPSLRAMREKINNRVDYGYTQ
;
A
#
# COMPACT_ATOMS: atom_id res chain seq x y z
N MET A 1 12.64 -11.19 -12.06
CA MET A 1 11.93 -12.44 -11.71
C MET A 1 12.68 -13.58 -12.38
N GLY A 2 13.01 -14.63 -11.63
CA GLY A 2 13.96 -15.64 -12.09
C GLY A 2 13.54 -17.06 -11.69
N ARG A 3 14.17 -18.06 -12.30
CA ARG A 3 14.02 -19.46 -11.92
C ARG A 3 15.27 -19.89 -11.18
N ILE A 4 15.11 -20.57 -10.04
CA ILE A 4 16.23 -21.21 -9.35
C ILE A 4 16.08 -22.72 -9.44
N SER A 5 17.19 -23.43 -9.48
CA SER A 5 17.20 -24.89 -9.35
C SER A 5 17.30 -25.25 -7.87
N ILE A 6 16.33 -25.97 -7.35
CA ILE A 6 16.37 -26.60 -6.03
C ILE A 6 16.37 -28.11 -6.29
N ASP A 7 17.47 -28.79 -5.96
CA ASP A 7 17.70 -30.19 -6.29
C ASP A 7 17.40 -30.49 -7.77
N TYR A 8 16.41 -31.35 -8.03
CA TYR A 8 15.99 -31.78 -9.37
C TYR A 8 14.87 -30.93 -9.97
N GLN A 9 14.46 -29.83 -9.31
CA GLN A 9 13.33 -29.01 -9.72
C GLN A 9 13.76 -27.58 -10.05
N ARG A 10 13.19 -27.03 -11.14
CA ARG A 10 13.29 -25.61 -11.48
C ARG A 10 12.05 -24.90 -11.00
N VAL A 11 12.18 -24.08 -9.96
CA VAL A 11 11.06 -23.35 -9.36
C VAL A 11 11.08 -21.88 -9.77
N HIS A 12 9.90 -21.29 -9.92
CA HIS A 12 9.77 -19.86 -10.15
C HIS A 12 9.86 -19.11 -8.83
N VAL A 13 10.81 -18.19 -8.71
CA VAL A 13 10.99 -17.39 -7.50
C VAL A 13 10.42 -16.00 -7.75
N ALA A 14 9.53 -15.60 -6.85
CA ALA A 14 9.03 -14.24 -6.75
C ALA A 14 9.45 -13.66 -5.40
N GLY A 15 9.71 -12.35 -5.36
CA GLY A 15 9.93 -11.67 -4.10
C GLY A 15 8.66 -11.76 -3.25
N PHE A 16 8.78 -12.33 -2.05
CA PHE A 16 7.71 -12.29 -1.07
C PHE A 16 7.76 -10.93 -0.37
N SER A 17 6.62 -10.24 -0.31
CA SER A 17 6.47 -9.08 0.57
C SER A 17 5.14 -9.26 1.29
N PRO A 18 5.13 -9.42 2.63
CA PRO A 18 3.88 -9.54 3.40
C PRO A 18 3.15 -8.19 3.52
N PHE A 19 3.43 -7.25 2.61
CA PHE A 19 2.80 -5.95 2.57
C PHE A 19 1.31 -6.09 2.22
N LEU A 20 0.47 -5.60 3.12
CA LEU A 20 -0.97 -5.58 2.98
C LEU A 20 -1.47 -4.15 3.14
N GLN A 21 -2.21 -3.64 2.15
CA GLN A 21 -2.97 -2.41 2.26
C GLN A 21 -4.46 -2.75 2.33
N CYS A 22 -5.13 -2.28 3.37
CA CYS A 22 -6.55 -2.51 3.55
C CYS A 22 -7.36 -1.67 2.56
N HIS A 23 -8.12 -2.30 1.67
CA HIS A 23 -8.97 -1.59 0.71
C HIS A 23 -10.21 -0.92 1.32
N ARG A 24 -10.45 -1.06 2.65
CA ARG A 24 -11.52 -0.36 3.36
C ARG A 24 -11.03 0.94 3.99
N CYS A 25 -10.08 0.87 4.92
CA CYS A 25 -9.59 2.05 5.64
C CYS A 25 -8.33 2.67 5.03
N LEU A 26 -7.79 2.07 3.96
CA LEU A 26 -6.57 2.44 3.25
C LEU A 26 -5.27 2.32 4.07
N GLN A 27 -5.36 2.02 5.37
CA GLN A 27 -4.22 1.76 6.23
C GLN A 27 -3.53 0.45 5.86
N PHE A 28 -2.34 0.28 6.41
CA PHE A 28 -1.48 -0.85 6.11
C PHE A 28 -1.49 -1.91 7.23
N GLY A 29 -1.02 -3.12 6.93
CA GLY A 29 -0.78 -4.20 7.89
C GLY A 29 -1.95 -5.14 8.14
N HIS A 30 -3.09 -4.94 7.49
CA HIS A 30 -4.24 -5.84 7.60
C HIS A 30 -5.07 -5.89 6.31
N THR A 31 -5.88 -6.94 6.16
CA THR A 31 -6.82 -7.10 5.06
C THR A 31 -8.18 -6.49 5.40
N LYS A 32 -9.02 -6.27 4.39
CA LYS A 32 -10.41 -5.80 4.57
C LYS A 32 -11.21 -6.67 5.54
N LEU A 33 -10.99 -8.00 5.52
CA LEU A 33 -11.68 -8.96 6.39
C LEU A 33 -11.38 -8.75 7.88
N ARG A 34 -10.16 -8.29 8.21
CA ARG A 34 -9.72 -8.03 9.59
C ARG A 34 -9.78 -6.54 9.96
N CYS A 35 -10.45 -5.72 9.14
CA CYS A 35 -10.52 -4.28 9.36
C CYS A 35 -11.63 -3.95 10.37
N THR A 36 -11.24 -3.28 11.45
CA THR A 36 -12.14 -2.81 12.53
C THR A 36 -12.57 -1.35 12.37
N ALA A 37 -12.13 -0.67 11.30
CA ALA A 37 -12.52 0.72 11.08
C ALA A 37 -13.99 0.81 10.68
N ASP A 38 -14.72 1.76 11.27
CA ASP A 38 -16.13 2.00 10.94
C ASP A 38 -16.27 2.53 9.50
N GLN A 39 -15.38 3.45 9.13
CA GLN A 39 -15.40 4.14 7.85
C GLN A 39 -14.64 3.40 6.75
N SER A 40 -15.19 3.47 5.53
CA SER A 40 -14.51 3.10 4.29
C SER A 40 -14.12 4.34 3.49
N PHE A 41 -12.97 4.32 2.85
CA PHE A 41 -12.48 5.43 2.04
C PHE A 41 -12.19 4.96 0.61
N CYS A 42 -12.57 5.77 -0.37
CA CYS A 42 -12.20 5.59 -1.76
C CYS A 42 -10.67 5.66 -1.92
N SER A 43 -10.07 4.62 -2.51
CA SER A 43 -8.61 4.56 -2.70
C SER A 43 -8.07 5.59 -3.70
N HIS A 44 -8.95 6.19 -4.52
CA HIS A 44 -8.60 7.23 -5.47
C HIS A 44 -8.60 8.61 -4.82
N CYS A 45 -9.75 9.06 -4.29
CA CYS A 45 -9.96 10.44 -3.83
C CYS A 45 -10.08 10.60 -2.30
N ALA A 46 -9.97 9.50 -1.54
CA ALA A 46 -10.14 9.48 -0.09
C ALA A 46 -11.51 9.96 0.43
N SER A 47 -12.57 9.95 -0.40
CA SER A 47 -13.95 10.20 0.04
C SER A 47 -14.50 9.02 0.84
N ILE A 48 -15.38 9.29 1.81
CA ILE A 48 -16.12 8.28 2.58
C ILE A 48 -17.44 7.86 1.94
N GLU A 49 -17.90 8.59 0.93
CA GLU A 49 -19.26 8.44 0.37
C GLU A 49 -19.37 7.27 -0.61
N HIS A 50 -18.24 6.81 -1.15
CA HIS A 50 -18.22 5.77 -2.17
C HIS A 50 -16.96 4.91 -2.12
N ASP A 51 -17.06 3.71 -2.68
CA ASP A 51 -15.92 2.86 -3.04
C ASP A 51 -15.27 3.34 -4.34
N VAL A 52 -14.00 2.98 -4.57
CA VAL A 52 -13.28 3.33 -5.81
C VAL A 52 -13.98 2.86 -7.09
N SER A 53 -14.77 1.79 -7.02
CA SER A 53 -15.56 1.26 -8.13
C SER A 53 -16.62 2.25 -8.60
N ASN A 54 -17.18 3.06 -7.69
CA ASN A 54 -18.22 4.04 -7.94
C ASN A 54 -17.68 5.48 -7.84
N CYS A 55 -16.37 5.68 -7.98
CA CYS A 55 -15.77 7.01 -7.88
C CYS A 55 -16.11 7.85 -9.13
N PRO A 56 -16.81 8.99 -8.99
CA PRO A 56 -17.21 9.83 -10.13
C PRO A 56 -16.02 10.53 -10.80
N ASN A 57 -14.85 10.54 -10.15
CA ASN A 57 -13.64 11.19 -10.63
C ASN A 57 -12.48 10.21 -10.83
N LYS A 58 -12.79 8.92 -11.06
CA LYS A 58 -11.77 7.86 -11.19
C LYS A 58 -10.74 8.14 -12.30
N ASP A 59 -11.14 8.83 -13.37
CA ASP A 59 -10.27 9.18 -14.50
C ASP A 59 -9.57 10.53 -14.32
N LYS A 60 -9.91 11.30 -13.28
CA LYS A 60 -9.35 12.64 -13.05
C LYS A 60 -8.20 12.58 -12.06
N THR A 61 -6.97 12.62 -12.56
CA THR A 61 -5.75 12.63 -11.74
C THR A 61 -5.74 13.74 -10.67
N GLU A 62 -6.31 14.91 -10.97
CA GLU A 62 -6.39 16.04 -10.03
C GLU A 62 -7.23 15.75 -8.77
N SER A 63 -8.15 14.78 -8.86
CA SER A 63 -8.96 14.34 -7.72
C SER A 63 -8.30 13.24 -6.90
N ALA A 64 -7.13 12.76 -7.31
CA ALA A 64 -6.40 11.73 -6.60
C ALA A 64 -5.86 12.29 -5.28
N LYS A 65 -6.18 11.61 -4.18
CA LYS A 65 -5.76 12.00 -2.83
C LYS A 65 -5.34 10.78 -2.02
N CYS A 66 -4.12 10.82 -1.50
CA CYS A 66 -3.59 9.76 -0.66
C CYS A 66 -3.89 10.06 0.82
N LEU A 67 -4.84 9.31 1.39
CA LEU A 67 -5.20 9.42 2.81
C LEU A 67 -4.00 9.17 3.74
N ASN A 68 -3.12 8.22 3.39
CA ASN A 68 -1.98 7.85 4.22
C ASN A 68 -0.93 8.97 4.28
N CYS A 69 -0.54 9.53 3.13
CA CYS A 69 0.40 10.67 3.09
C CYS A 69 -0.19 11.89 3.77
N HIS A 70 -1.48 12.17 3.57
CA HIS A 70 -2.17 13.26 4.25
C HIS A 70 -2.16 13.09 5.78
N THR A 71 -2.52 11.89 6.27
CA THR A 71 -2.51 11.57 7.70
C THR A 71 -1.09 11.64 8.29
N HIS A 72 -0.08 11.21 7.52
CA HIS A 72 1.32 11.32 7.93
C HIS A 72 1.75 12.77 8.08
N ASN A 73 1.42 13.63 7.11
CA ASN A 73 1.70 15.07 7.18
C ASN A 73 1.07 15.71 8.42
N MET A 74 -0.19 15.37 8.73
CA MET A 74 -0.88 15.89 9.91
C MET A 74 -0.27 15.39 11.22
N ARG A 75 0.12 14.12 11.31
CA ARG A 75 0.65 13.52 12.55
C ARG A 75 2.10 13.89 12.84
N PHE A 76 2.93 14.01 11.79
CA PHE A 76 4.38 14.18 11.93
C PHE A 76 4.87 15.53 11.40
N ASN A 77 3.97 16.45 11.05
CA ASN A 77 4.26 17.76 10.48
C ASN A 77 5.21 17.68 9.26
N THR A 78 4.96 16.72 8.37
CA THR A 78 5.73 16.54 7.13
C THR A 78 5.05 17.17 5.91
N LYS A 79 5.79 17.29 4.81
CA LYS A 79 5.30 17.84 3.53
C LYS A 79 5.37 16.82 2.39
N LEU A 80 4.89 15.60 2.63
CA LEU A 80 4.81 14.57 1.60
C LEU A 80 3.79 14.97 0.53
N ASP A 81 4.06 14.62 -0.73
CA ASP A 81 3.05 14.75 -1.78
C ASP A 81 1.81 13.92 -1.42
N THR A 82 0.63 14.48 -1.69
CA THR A 82 -0.65 13.82 -1.41
C THR A 82 -1.53 13.68 -2.65
N LYS A 83 -1.11 14.24 -3.80
CA LYS A 83 -1.87 14.28 -5.05
C LYS A 83 -1.65 13.00 -5.88
N HIS A 84 -1.93 11.86 -5.27
CA HIS A 84 -1.83 10.54 -5.89
C HIS A 84 -2.78 9.56 -5.19
N THR A 85 -3.06 8.43 -5.82
CA THR A 85 -3.94 7.41 -5.25
C THR A 85 -3.26 6.69 -4.08
N ALA A 86 -4.04 6.18 -3.13
CA ALA A 86 -3.52 5.54 -1.93
C ALA A 86 -2.66 4.29 -2.21
N ASN A 87 -2.84 3.67 -3.38
CA ASN A 87 -2.13 2.49 -3.86
C ASN A 87 -1.04 2.79 -4.90
N SER A 88 -0.74 4.07 -5.16
CA SER A 88 0.30 4.44 -6.13
C SER A 88 1.67 3.90 -5.71
N ASN A 89 2.41 3.30 -6.64
CA ASN A 89 3.77 2.82 -6.39
C ASN A 89 4.76 3.96 -6.08
N THR A 90 4.44 5.20 -6.42
CA THR A 90 5.24 6.39 -6.10
C THR A 90 4.90 6.99 -4.73
N CYS A 91 3.92 6.44 -4.01
CA CYS A 91 3.49 6.93 -2.70
C CYS A 91 4.63 6.84 -1.66
N PRO A 92 5.06 7.97 -1.07
CA PRO A 92 6.15 7.97 -0.08
C PRO A 92 5.84 7.14 1.16
N SER A 93 4.61 7.21 1.69
CA SER A 93 4.20 6.42 2.86
C SER A 93 4.16 4.92 2.57
N LEU A 94 3.74 4.55 1.34
CA LEU A 94 3.75 3.15 0.88
C LEU A 94 5.17 2.62 0.78
N ARG A 95 6.07 3.37 0.13
CA ARG A 95 7.48 2.99 -0.02
C ARG A 95 8.16 2.82 1.34
N ALA A 96 8.02 3.80 2.21
CA ALA A 96 8.58 3.75 3.56
C ALA A 96 8.08 2.55 4.37
N MET A 97 6.82 2.15 4.19
CA MET A 97 6.32 0.95 4.86
C MET A 97 6.85 -0.35 4.24
N ARG A 98 6.92 -0.45 2.91
CA ARG A 98 7.51 -1.61 2.22
C ARG A 98 8.96 -1.81 2.65
N GLU A 99 9.75 -0.74 2.72
CA GLU A 99 11.14 -0.77 3.20
C GLU A 99 11.22 -1.26 4.66
N LYS A 100 10.36 -0.74 5.55
CA LYS A 100 10.31 -1.20 6.94
C LYS A 100 9.98 -2.69 7.08
N ILE A 101 9.08 -3.21 6.24
CA ILE A 101 8.74 -4.63 6.25
C ILE A 101 9.91 -5.45 5.74
N ASN A 102 10.50 -5.08 4.60
CA ASN A 102 11.61 -5.81 4.01
C ASN A 102 12.82 -5.87 4.96
N ASN A 103 13.12 -4.77 5.67
CA ASN A 103 14.23 -4.72 6.63
C ASN A 103 13.97 -5.52 7.92
N ARG A 104 12.72 -5.89 8.19
CA ARG A 104 12.35 -6.70 9.38
C ARG A 104 12.34 -8.19 9.12
N VAL A 105 12.19 -8.60 7.85
CA VAL A 105 12.13 -10.02 7.51
C VAL A 105 13.55 -10.51 7.28
N ASP A 106 14.03 -11.32 8.22
CA ASP A 106 15.25 -12.10 8.02
C ASP A 106 14.93 -13.28 7.08
N TYR A 107 15.45 -13.20 5.86
CA TYR A 107 15.33 -14.29 4.87
C TYR A 107 16.45 -15.32 5.00
N GLY A 108 17.25 -15.27 6.07
CA GLY A 108 18.33 -16.22 6.34
C GLY A 108 19.58 -15.98 5.51
N TYR A 109 19.84 -14.73 5.08
CA TYR A 109 21.09 -14.39 4.42
C TYR A 109 22.22 -14.36 5.46
N THR A 110 22.93 -15.47 5.62
CA THR A 110 24.24 -15.47 6.27
C THR A 110 25.21 -14.67 5.40
N GLN A 111 25.81 -13.61 5.97
CA GLN A 111 27.01 -12.97 5.41
C GLN A 111 28.20 -13.92 5.50
#